data_AF-A0A523ML86-F1
#
_entry.id   AF-A0A523ML86-F1
#
_cell.length_a   1.000
_cell.length_b   1.000
_cell.length_c   1.000
_cell.angle_alpha   90.00
_cell.angle_beta   90.00
_cell.angle_gamma   90.00
#
_symmetry.space_group_name_H-M   'P 1'
#
loop_
_entity.id
_entity.type
_entity.pdbx_description
1 polymer ?
#
loop_
_entity_poly.entity_id
_entity_poly.type
_entity_poly.pdbx_seq_one_letter_code
_entity_poly.pdbx_strand_id
1 'polypeptide(L)'
;MITGRRSFWIGGLIGSTLCAMPAMASDWLYYGGNQGGTHHSNLSRINRSNVSELELAWSYRTGAIERHADRSAMASFHATPILLPEEAGASLVFCTPFNRIIALDPVTGTERWAWDPQLKLGPMGVRYNCRGIAYWQDDSAPGDVQFSSPPVIVGDTVILGSSNNTKFRRIDGPSGMVCAFDARSGALRWTFDPVPRNANDPQARNWTEAARQT
;
A
#
# COMPACT_ATOMS: atom_id res chain seq x y z
N MET A 1 -14.61 42.47 71.01
CA MET A 1 -13.89 42.60 69.73
C MET A 1 -13.36 41.21 69.37
N ILE A 2 -13.88 40.64 68.28
CA ILE A 2 -13.61 39.28 67.80
C ILE A 2 -12.29 39.29 67.02
N THR A 3 -11.42 38.28 67.18
CA THR A 3 -10.93 37.41 66.10
C THR A 3 -9.71 36.59 66.54
N GLY A 4 -9.88 35.27 66.57
CA GLY A 4 -8.79 34.30 66.58
C GLY A 4 -8.26 34.06 65.17
N ARG A 5 -6.97 33.74 65.05
CA ARG A 5 -6.32 33.42 63.78
C ARG A 5 -5.90 31.95 63.78
N ARG A 6 -6.55 31.18 62.91
CA ARG A 6 -6.31 29.75 62.67
C ARG A 6 -5.08 29.56 61.77
N SER A 7 -4.24 28.60 62.12
CA SER A 7 -3.14 28.09 61.30
C SER A 7 -3.69 27.32 60.10
N PHE A 8 -3.20 27.64 58.90
CA PHE A 8 -3.46 26.86 57.67
C PHE A 8 -2.23 26.02 57.35
N TRP A 9 -2.41 24.70 57.32
CA TRP A 9 -1.48 23.77 56.69
C TRP A 9 -1.87 23.63 55.21
N ILE A 10 -0.95 23.92 54.30
CA ILE A 10 -1.09 23.61 52.88
C ILE A 10 -0.45 22.23 52.67
N GLY A 11 -1.28 21.20 52.59
CA GLY A 11 -0.87 19.90 52.06
C GLY A 11 -0.77 19.98 50.54
N GLY A 12 0.45 19.93 50.00
CA GLY A 12 0.68 19.86 48.56
C GLY A 12 0.37 18.46 48.03
N LEU A 13 -0.65 18.36 47.17
CA LEU A 13 -0.87 17.20 46.31
C LEU A 13 0.09 17.31 45.12
N ILE A 14 1.13 16.48 45.11
CA ILE A 14 1.97 16.25 43.93
C ILE A 14 1.13 15.38 42.98
N GLY A 15 0.38 16.03 42.10
CA GLY A 15 -0.24 15.38 40.95
C GLY A 15 0.86 14.94 40.00
N SER A 16 1.20 13.65 40.02
CA SER A 16 2.03 13.04 38.98
C SER A 16 1.20 13.00 37.70
N THR A 17 1.39 13.98 36.83
CA THR A 17 0.89 13.92 35.46
C THR A 17 1.64 12.78 34.77
N LEU A 18 1.01 11.60 34.68
CA LEU A 18 1.46 10.58 33.74
C LEU A 18 1.36 11.20 32.34
N CYS A 19 2.50 11.54 31.75
CA CYS A 19 2.60 11.63 30.31
C CYS A 19 2.14 10.28 29.75
N ALA A 20 0.92 10.22 29.22
CA ALA A 20 0.53 9.13 28.36
C ALA A 20 1.53 9.14 27.21
N MET A 21 2.45 8.18 27.21
CA MET A 21 3.26 7.92 26.02
C MET A 21 2.27 7.70 24.89
N PRO A 22 2.39 8.40 23.75
CA PRO A 22 1.55 8.10 22.61
C PRO A 22 1.73 6.61 22.35
N ALA A 23 0.62 5.86 22.36
CA ALA A 23 0.65 4.50 21.86
C ALA A 23 1.28 4.61 20.47
N MET A 24 2.46 4.04 20.26
CA MET A 24 3.09 4.06 18.95
C MET A 24 2.04 3.49 17.98
N ALA A 25 1.50 4.36 17.11
CA ALA A 25 0.59 3.93 16.08
C ALA A 25 1.34 2.83 15.32
N SER A 26 0.80 1.61 15.29
CA SER A 26 1.46 0.59 14.46
C SER A 26 1.36 1.09 13.03
N ASP A 27 2.50 1.31 12.42
CA ASP A 27 2.59 1.69 11.03
C ASP A 27 2.20 0.49 10.14
N TRP A 28 1.70 0.80 8.95
CA TRP A 28 1.49 -0.18 7.89
C TRP A 28 1.93 0.47 6.58
N LEU A 29 3.19 0.85 6.53
CA LEU A 29 3.71 1.65 5.42
C LEU A 29 3.89 0.83 4.13
N TYR A 30 4.11 -0.47 4.28
CA TYR A 30 4.36 -1.39 3.17
C TYR A 30 3.13 -2.24 2.90
N TYR A 31 2.93 -2.65 1.65
CA TYR A 31 1.83 -3.54 1.24
C TYR A 31 1.66 -4.75 2.19
N GLY A 32 2.77 -5.41 2.55
CA GLY A 32 2.78 -6.55 3.47
C GLY A 32 3.06 -6.20 4.94
N GLY A 33 2.81 -4.96 5.37
CA GLY A 33 3.02 -4.46 6.73
C GLY A 33 4.45 -3.97 7.00
N ASN A 34 5.46 -4.71 6.56
CA ASN A 34 6.87 -4.33 6.63
C ASN A 34 7.62 -4.67 5.33
N GLN A 35 8.91 -4.31 5.25
CA GLN A 35 9.76 -4.61 4.10
C GLN A 35 9.89 -6.11 3.79
N GLY A 36 9.77 -6.97 4.81
CA GLY A 36 9.79 -8.43 4.64
C GLY A 36 8.46 -9.03 4.19
N GLY A 37 7.38 -8.23 4.10
CA GLY A 37 6.06 -8.69 3.69
C GLY A 37 5.42 -9.70 4.65
N THR A 38 5.62 -9.57 5.95
CA THR A 38 5.21 -10.61 6.92
C THR A 38 3.71 -10.66 7.19
N HIS A 39 2.94 -9.62 6.82
CA HIS A 39 1.52 -9.47 7.14
C HIS A 39 1.22 -9.67 8.65
N HIS A 40 2.12 -9.19 9.52
CA HIS A 40 2.04 -9.39 10.97
C HIS A 40 2.00 -8.04 11.68
N SER A 41 1.06 -7.87 12.62
CA SER A 41 0.98 -6.72 13.52
C SER A 41 1.35 -7.15 14.94
N ASN A 42 2.12 -6.31 15.64
CA ASN A 42 2.45 -6.51 17.05
C ASN A 42 1.32 -6.03 17.99
N LEU A 43 0.24 -5.45 17.47
CA LEU A 43 -0.89 -5.00 18.26
C LEU A 43 -1.68 -6.18 18.82
N SER A 44 -2.02 -6.11 20.10
CA SER A 44 -2.75 -7.16 20.82
C SER A 44 -4.03 -6.65 21.52
N ARG A 45 -4.39 -5.38 21.32
CA ARG A 45 -5.58 -4.76 21.92
C ARG A 45 -6.85 -5.53 21.54
N ILE A 46 -6.96 -5.93 20.27
CA ILE A 46 -7.97 -6.87 19.79
C ILE A 46 -7.37 -8.27 19.89
N ASN A 47 -8.05 -9.18 20.56
CA ASN A 47 -7.59 -10.53 20.80
C ASN A 47 -8.77 -11.51 20.96
N ARG A 48 -8.47 -12.78 21.22
CA ARG A 48 -9.48 -13.85 21.24
C ARG A 48 -10.58 -13.66 22.29
N SER A 49 -10.32 -12.91 23.36
CA SER A 49 -11.32 -12.71 24.42
C SER A 49 -12.27 -11.54 24.16
N ASN A 50 -11.93 -10.60 23.25
CA ASN A 50 -12.74 -9.41 22.98
C ASN A 50 -13.09 -9.19 21.50
N VAL A 51 -12.63 -10.05 20.58
CA VAL A 51 -12.94 -9.91 19.13
C VAL A 51 -14.45 -9.92 18.83
N SER A 52 -15.25 -10.54 19.68
CA SER A 52 -16.72 -10.53 19.59
C SER A 52 -17.37 -9.18 19.87
N GLU A 53 -16.62 -8.23 20.44
CA GLU A 53 -17.09 -6.87 20.76
C GLU A 53 -16.80 -5.87 19.64
N LEU A 54 -16.26 -6.33 18.51
CA LEU A 54 -15.93 -5.44 17.39
C LEU A 54 -17.19 -4.90 16.72
N GLU A 55 -17.20 -3.59 16.52
CA GLU A 55 -18.23 -2.88 15.78
C GLU A 55 -17.61 -2.12 14.59
N LEU A 56 -18.43 -1.85 13.57
CA LEU A 56 -18.01 -1.05 12.44
C LEU A 56 -17.76 0.39 12.90
N ALA A 57 -16.51 0.86 12.82
CA ALA A 57 -16.17 2.24 13.14
C ALA A 57 -16.68 3.23 12.08
N TRP A 58 -16.44 2.92 10.80
CA TRP A 58 -16.90 3.71 9.66
C TRP A 58 -16.89 2.87 8.38
N SER A 59 -17.57 3.36 7.34
CA SER A 59 -17.52 2.79 5.99
C SER A 59 -17.36 3.90 4.96
N TYR A 60 -16.65 3.59 3.87
CA TYR A 60 -16.41 4.52 2.78
C TYR A 60 -16.75 3.88 1.44
N ARG A 61 -17.51 4.59 0.62
CA ARG A 61 -17.91 4.16 -0.73
C ARG A 61 -16.98 4.79 -1.76
N THR A 62 -16.18 3.96 -2.42
CA THR A 62 -15.15 4.42 -3.37
C THR A 62 -15.70 5.06 -4.64
N GLY A 63 -16.95 4.74 -5.01
CA GLY A 63 -17.59 5.19 -6.25
C GLY A 63 -17.03 4.52 -7.51
N ALA A 64 -16.15 3.52 -7.38
CA ALA A 64 -15.41 2.96 -8.52
C ALA A 64 -16.32 2.23 -9.51
N ILE A 65 -17.38 1.58 -9.02
CA ILE A 65 -18.35 0.88 -9.87
C ILE A 65 -19.33 1.87 -10.48
N GLU A 66 -19.81 2.83 -9.70
CA GLU A 66 -20.76 3.84 -10.13
C GLU A 66 -20.20 4.72 -11.26
N ARG A 67 -18.90 5.07 -11.21
CA ARG A 67 -18.22 5.84 -12.27
C ARG A 67 -18.00 5.04 -13.56
N HIS A 68 -18.01 3.71 -13.48
CA HIS A 68 -17.71 2.81 -14.61
C HIS A 68 -18.72 1.66 -14.66
N ALA A 69 -20.01 2.00 -14.61
CA ALA A 69 -21.09 1.02 -14.49
C ALA A 69 -21.10 0.00 -15.64
N ASP A 70 -20.76 0.45 -16.85
CA ASP A 70 -20.63 -0.35 -18.07
C ASP A 70 -19.40 -1.29 -18.08
N ARG A 71 -18.55 -1.20 -17.06
CA ARG A 71 -17.35 -2.04 -16.86
C ARG A 71 -17.34 -2.73 -15.50
N SER A 72 -18.43 -2.62 -14.73
CA SER A 72 -18.56 -3.16 -13.37
C SER A 72 -18.21 -4.66 -13.27
N ALA A 73 -18.68 -5.47 -14.22
CA ALA A 73 -18.41 -6.91 -14.28
C ALA A 73 -16.93 -7.27 -14.52
N MET A 74 -16.10 -6.30 -14.91
CA MET A 74 -14.67 -6.48 -15.19
C MET A 74 -13.79 -5.90 -14.09
N ALA A 75 -14.38 -5.26 -13.08
CA ALA A 75 -13.68 -4.65 -11.96
C ALA A 75 -13.52 -5.64 -10.81
N SER A 76 -12.35 -5.64 -10.15
CA SER A 76 -12.12 -6.39 -8.91
C SER A 76 -11.27 -5.58 -7.93
N PHE A 77 -11.66 -5.58 -6.65
CA PHE A 77 -11.00 -4.81 -5.59
C PHE A 77 -10.02 -5.70 -4.81
N HIS A 78 -8.72 -5.52 -5.02
CA HIS A 78 -7.67 -6.35 -4.41
C HIS A 78 -6.72 -5.56 -3.49
N ALA A 79 -6.98 -4.28 -3.28
CA ALA A 79 -6.02 -3.39 -2.64
C ALA A 79 -5.90 -3.69 -1.14
N THR A 80 -4.65 -3.78 -0.66
CA THR A 80 -4.32 -3.63 0.75
C THR A 80 -3.97 -2.17 1.00
N PRO A 81 -4.71 -1.43 1.83
CA PRO A 81 -4.36 -0.05 2.18
C PRO A 81 -3.02 0.04 2.91
N ILE A 82 -2.31 1.15 2.73
CA ILE A 82 -1.15 1.51 3.54
C ILE A 82 -1.49 2.70 4.43
N LEU A 83 -0.90 2.75 5.62
CA LEU A 83 -0.96 3.92 6.50
C LEU A 83 0.31 4.73 6.29
N LEU A 84 0.14 5.95 5.77
CA LEU A 84 1.25 6.88 5.57
C LEU A 84 1.78 7.38 6.92
N PRO A 85 3.08 7.74 7.00
CA PRO A 85 3.63 8.30 8.23
C PRO A 85 3.11 9.72 8.46
N GLU A 86 3.31 10.26 9.67
CA GLU A 86 2.77 11.58 10.05
C GLU A 86 3.31 12.70 9.15
N GLU A 87 4.59 12.64 8.79
CA GLU A 87 5.24 13.58 7.88
C GLU A 87 4.66 13.59 6.46
N ALA A 88 3.98 12.50 6.06
CA ALA A 88 3.26 12.40 4.79
C ALA A 88 1.74 12.61 4.95
N GLY A 89 1.32 13.10 6.11
CA GLY A 89 -0.05 13.46 6.41
C GLY A 89 -0.91 12.32 6.97
N ALA A 90 -0.32 11.25 7.54
CA ALA A 90 -1.01 10.22 8.34
C ALA A 90 -2.34 9.71 7.76
N SER A 91 -2.38 9.46 6.45
CA SER A 91 -3.60 9.06 5.75
C SER A 91 -3.61 7.56 5.50
N LEU A 92 -4.80 6.96 5.56
CA LEU A 92 -5.02 5.60 5.06
C LEU A 92 -5.21 5.69 3.55
N VAL A 93 -4.28 5.15 2.77
CA VAL A 93 -4.25 5.34 1.31
C VAL A 93 -4.34 4.00 0.59
N PHE A 94 -5.19 3.95 -0.44
CA PHE A 94 -5.40 2.77 -1.27
C PHE A 94 -5.83 3.15 -2.68
N CYS A 95 -5.73 2.18 -3.59
CA CYS A 95 -6.18 2.32 -4.96
C CYS A 95 -7.49 1.56 -5.22
N THR A 96 -8.24 2.01 -6.21
CA THR A 96 -9.47 1.36 -6.69
C THR A 96 -9.21 0.52 -7.95
N PRO A 97 -10.17 -0.31 -8.41
CA PRO A 97 -10.00 -1.14 -9.62
C PRO A 97 -9.62 -0.35 -10.88
N PHE A 98 -10.04 0.92 -10.97
CA PHE A 98 -9.74 1.84 -12.07
C PHE A 98 -8.59 2.81 -11.72
N ASN A 99 -7.71 2.42 -10.81
CA ASN A 99 -6.48 3.12 -10.43
C ASN A 99 -6.64 4.54 -9.88
N ARG A 100 -7.87 4.98 -9.54
CA ARG A 100 -8.05 6.13 -8.63
C ARG A 100 -7.37 5.82 -7.30
N ILE A 101 -6.55 6.74 -6.82
CA ILE A 101 -5.91 6.70 -5.50
C ILE A 101 -6.75 7.55 -4.55
N ILE A 102 -7.05 7.00 -3.37
CA ILE A 102 -7.91 7.64 -2.37
C ILE A 102 -7.16 7.65 -1.05
N ALA A 103 -7.14 8.80 -0.39
CA ALA A 103 -6.64 8.96 0.96
C ALA A 103 -7.77 9.33 1.91
N LEU A 104 -7.91 8.55 2.96
CA LEU A 104 -8.89 8.76 4.02
C LEU A 104 -8.20 9.18 5.31
N ASP A 105 -8.94 9.93 6.11
CA ASP A 105 -8.68 10.02 7.53
C ASP A 105 -8.89 8.63 8.17
N PRO A 106 -7.88 8.03 8.82
CA PRO A 106 -8.00 6.67 9.37
C PRO A 106 -8.98 6.58 10.56
N VAL A 107 -9.27 7.70 11.23
CA VAL A 107 -10.16 7.75 12.40
C VAL A 107 -11.61 7.92 11.98
N THR A 108 -11.88 8.82 11.04
CA THR A 108 -13.26 9.18 10.65
C THR A 108 -13.73 8.51 9.36
N GLY A 109 -12.81 8.02 8.53
CA GLY A 109 -13.12 7.50 7.19
C GLY A 109 -13.43 8.60 6.16
N THR A 110 -13.27 9.88 6.49
CA THR A 110 -13.54 10.99 5.55
C THR A 110 -12.45 11.07 4.49
N GLU A 111 -12.84 11.26 3.22
CA GLU A 111 -11.89 11.50 2.13
C GLU A 111 -11.13 12.80 2.37
N ARG A 112 -9.79 12.72 2.47
CA ARG A 112 -8.90 13.88 2.57
C ARG A 112 -8.52 14.38 1.18
N TRP A 113 -8.18 13.46 0.29
CA TRP A 113 -7.91 13.75 -1.12
C TRP A 113 -8.09 12.49 -1.96
N ALA A 114 -8.21 12.68 -3.26
CA ALA A 114 -8.14 11.62 -4.23
C ALA A 114 -7.51 12.10 -5.53
N TRP A 115 -6.88 11.16 -6.22
CA TRP A 115 -6.28 11.38 -7.53
C TRP A 115 -6.85 10.39 -8.53
N ASP A 116 -7.25 10.88 -9.70
CA ASP A 116 -7.83 10.07 -10.77
C ASP A 116 -6.93 10.10 -12.01
N PRO A 117 -6.35 8.97 -12.43
CA PRO A 117 -5.48 8.88 -13.61
C PRO A 117 -6.20 9.15 -14.95
N GLN A 118 -7.53 9.26 -14.98
CA GLN A 118 -8.31 9.40 -16.22
C GLN A 118 -7.99 8.30 -17.26
N LEU A 119 -8.08 7.04 -16.83
CA LEU A 119 -7.71 5.89 -17.67
C LEU A 119 -8.50 5.87 -18.98
N LYS A 120 -7.78 5.66 -20.09
CA LYS A 120 -8.39 5.25 -21.35
C LYS A 120 -8.80 3.78 -21.24
N LEU A 121 -10.11 3.55 -21.11
CA LEU A 121 -10.66 2.21 -20.97
C LEU A 121 -10.44 1.40 -22.25
N GLY A 122 -9.91 0.19 -22.09
CA GLY A 122 -9.68 -0.75 -23.18
C GLY A 122 -10.96 -1.46 -23.65
N PRO A 123 -10.85 -2.31 -24.69
CA PRO A 123 -11.99 -3.07 -25.22
C PRO A 123 -12.59 -4.01 -24.17
N MET A 124 -13.83 -4.45 -24.44
CA MET A 124 -14.56 -5.38 -23.58
C MET A 124 -13.76 -6.69 -23.43
N GLY A 125 -13.44 -7.06 -22.18
CA GLY A 125 -12.60 -8.22 -21.84
C GLY A 125 -11.30 -7.88 -21.09
N VAL A 126 -10.89 -6.61 -21.05
CA VAL A 126 -9.83 -6.14 -20.12
C VAL A 126 -10.38 -6.15 -18.69
N ARG A 127 -9.61 -6.72 -17.75
CA ARG A 127 -9.92 -6.68 -16.31
C ARG A 127 -9.29 -5.45 -15.67
N TYR A 128 -10.04 -4.82 -14.77
CA TYR A 128 -9.61 -3.65 -14.00
C TYR A 128 -9.43 -4.07 -12.56
N ASN A 129 -8.20 -3.99 -12.07
CA ASN A 129 -7.88 -4.27 -10.68
C ASN A 129 -6.66 -3.44 -10.28
N CYS A 130 -6.59 -3.11 -9.00
CA CYS A 130 -5.39 -2.61 -8.37
C CYS A 130 -5.15 -3.39 -7.08
N ARG A 131 -3.90 -3.83 -6.87
CA ARG A 131 -3.52 -4.67 -5.72
C ARG A 131 -2.91 -3.88 -4.56
N GLY A 132 -2.58 -2.61 -4.76
CA GLY A 132 -2.06 -1.74 -3.71
C GLY A 132 -1.14 -0.68 -4.29
N ILE A 133 -0.57 0.12 -3.41
CA ILE A 133 0.33 1.23 -3.71
C ILE A 133 1.60 1.10 -2.88
N ALA A 134 2.62 1.88 -3.22
CA ALA A 134 3.81 2.04 -2.41
C ALA A 134 4.03 3.52 -2.12
N TYR A 135 4.69 3.80 -1.01
CA TYR A 135 5.08 5.14 -0.59
C TYR A 135 6.59 5.33 -0.73
N TRP A 136 6.98 6.50 -1.21
CA TRP A 136 8.35 6.99 -1.19
C TRP A 136 8.31 8.50 -0.98
N GLN A 137 9.22 9.00 -0.14
CA GLN A 137 9.33 10.41 0.18
C GLN A 137 10.67 10.95 -0.30
N ASP A 138 10.61 12.13 -0.88
CA ASP A 138 11.78 12.90 -1.27
C ASP A 138 11.50 14.39 -1.22
N ASP A 139 12.53 15.17 -0.93
CA ASP A 139 12.44 16.62 -0.79
C ASP A 139 12.38 17.33 -2.17
N SER A 140 12.48 16.59 -3.28
CA SER A 140 12.58 17.15 -4.64
C SER A 140 12.08 16.24 -5.78
N ALA A 141 10.76 16.19 -6.06
CA ALA A 141 10.17 16.20 -7.42
C ALA A 141 8.75 15.57 -7.51
N PRO A 142 7.95 15.99 -8.52
CA PRO A 142 6.71 15.33 -8.93
C PRO A 142 6.91 14.28 -10.06
N GLY A 143 6.24 13.12 -9.96
CA GLY A 143 6.14 12.11 -11.03
C GLY A 143 5.27 10.90 -10.65
N ASP A 144 4.58 10.30 -11.63
CA ASP A 144 3.65 9.17 -11.45
C ASP A 144 4.11 7.90 -12.20
N VAL A 145 3.94 6.72 -11.60
CA VAL A 145 4.16 5.41 -12.25
C VAL A 145 3.05 4.42 -11.86
N GLN A 146 2.49 3.68 -12.83
CA GLN A 146 1.31 2.83 -12.65
C GLN A 146 1.61 1.33 -12.88
N PHE A 147 1.24 0.48 -11.92
CA PHE A 147 1.34 -1.00 -12.02
C PHE A 147 0.14 -1.71 -11.42
N SER A 148 -0.18 -2.89 -11.96
CA SER A 148 -1.30 -3.71 -11.44
C SER A 148 -0.97 -4.45 -10.14
N SER A 149 0.31 -4.48 -9.75
CA SER A 149 0.83 -4.96 -8.46
C SER A 149 1.57 -3.82 -7.77
N PRO A 150 1.61 -3.77 -6.43
CA PRO A 150 2.34 -2.71 -5.74
C PRO A 150 3.81 -2.74 -6.19
N PRO A 151 4.40 -1.62 -6.61
CA PRO A 151 5.82 -1.54 -6.86
C PRO A 151 6.58 -1.75 -5.54
N VAL A 152 7.79 -2.30 -5.61
CA VAL A 152 8.69 -2.35 -4.44
C VAL A 152 9.72 -1.26 -4.60
N ILE A 153 9.94 -0.48 -3.55
CA ILE A 153 10.95 0.58 -3.54
C ILE A 153 12.02 0.19 -2.54
N VAL A 154 13.27 0.12 -2.99
CA VAL A 154 14.45 -0.13 -2.17
C VAL A 154 15.44 1.00 -2.40
N GLY A 155 15.68 1.82 -1.37
CA GLY A 155 16.45 3.05 -1.50
C GLY A 155 15.81 4.01 -2.51
N ASP A 156 16.55 4.35 -3.56
CA ASP A 156 16.15 5.22 -4.67
C ASP A 156 15.77 4.43 -5.93
N THR A 157 15.47 3.13 -5.79
CA THR A 157 15.18 2.24 -6.91
C THR A 157 13.76 1.68 -6.83
N VAL A 158 12.96 1.96 -7.85
CA VAL A 158 11.61 1.38 -8.04
C VAL A 158 11.75 0.10 -8.86
N ILE A 159 11.32 -1.01 -8.28
CA ILE A 159 11.38 -2.35 -8.88
C ILE A 159 9.99 -2.79 -9.29
N LEU A 160 9.85 -3.13 -10.57
CA LEU A 160 8.59 -3.31 -11.26
C LEU A 160 8.54 -4.68 -11.93
N GLY A 161 7.56 -5.49 -11.56
CA GLY A 161 7.25 -6.72 -12.28
C GLY A 161 6.46 -6.45 -13.56
N SER A 162 6.43 -7.44 -14.45
CA SER A 162 5.62 -7.40 -15.68
C SER A 162 4.28 -8.13 -15.47
N SER A 163 3.21 -7.61 -16.09
CA SER A 163 1.95 -8.35 -16.24
C SER A 163 1.60 -8.46 -17.72
N ASN A 164 1.66 -9.67 -18.28
CA ASN A 164 1.13 -9.98 -19.59
C ASN A 164 -0.19 -10.75 -19.42
N ASN A 165 -1.27 -10.28 -20.06
CA ASN A 165 -2.58 -10.93 -19.96
C ASN A 165 -2.68 -12.18 -20.87
N THR A 166 -1.57 -12.90 -21.05
CA THR A 166 -1.43 -14.09 -21.92
C THR A 166 -1.56 -15.40 -21.14
N LYS A 167 -1.74 -15.33 -19.82
CA LYS A 167 -1.87 -16.49 -18.93
C LYS A 167 -2.88 -17.49 -19.50
N PHE A 168 -2.41 -18.72 -19.75
CA PHE A 168 -3.18 -19.85 -20.32
C PHE A 168 -3.70 -19.69 -21.76
N ARG A 169 -3.27 -18.67 -22.51
CA ARG A 169 -3.75 -18.42 -23.88
C ARG A 169 -2.69 -18.56 -24.95
N ARG A 170 -1.42 -18.30 -24.61
CA ARG A 170 -0.30 -18.29 -25.56
C ARG A 170 0.97 -18.80 -24.90
N ILE A 171 1.71 -19.65 -25.60
CA ILE A 171 3.05 -20.10 -25.19
C ILE A 171 4.12 -19.07 -25.57
N ASP A 172 3.89 -18.27 -26.61
CA ASP A 172 4.76 -17.20 -27.12
C ASP A 172 4.52 -15.84 -26.44
N GLY A 173 4.29 -15.85 -25.11
CA GLY A 173 4.04 -14.63 -24.34
C GLY A 173 5.24 -13.67 -24.34
N PRO A 174 5.01 -12.34 -24.27
CA PRO A 174 6.08 -11.36 -24.11
C PRO A 174 6.81 -11.58 -22.77
N SER A 175 8.03 -11.05 -22.64
CA SER A 175 8.84 -11.31 -21.45
C SER A 175 8.18 -10.83 -20.15
N GLY A 176 8.28 -11.69 -19.12
CA GLY A 176 7.92 -11.39 -17.73
C GLY A 176 9.01 -10.57 -17.01
N MET A 177 9.93 -9.97 -17.77
CA MET A 177 11.08 -9.21 -17.28
C MET A 177 10.71 -8.22 -16.18
N VAL A 178 11.50 -8.26 -15.11
CA VAL A 178 11.48 -7.28 -14.04
C VAL A 178 12.39 -6.13 -14.46
N CYS A 179 11.91 -4.90 -14.27
CA CYS A 179 12.66 -3.69 -14.57
C CYS A 179 12.85 -2.89 -13.29
N ALA A 180 14.03 -2.31 -13.13
CA ALA A 180 14.33 -1.38 -12.05
C ALA A 180 14.66 -0.01 -12.60
N PHE A 181 14.08 1.01 -12.01
CA PHE A 181 14.22 2.39 -12.42
C PHE A 181 14.68 3.23 -11.25
N ASP A 182 15.43 4.27 -11.56
CA ASP A 182 15.70 5.36 -10.64
C ASP A 182 14.37 6.03 -10.25
N ALA A 183 14.10 6.15 -8.94
CA ALA A 183 12.84 6.64 -8.40
C ALA A 183 12.57 8.12 -8.75
N ARG A 184 13.62 8.89 -9.09
CA ARG A 184 13.53 10.32 -9.36
C ARG A 184 13.37 10.61 -10.85
N SER A 185 14.29 10.08 -11.65
CA SER A 185 14.39 10.34 -13.08
C SER A 185 13.55 9.39 -13.93
N GLY A 186 13.12 8.27 -13.36
CA GLY A 186 12.53 7.17 -14.13
C GLY A 186 13.52 6.48 -15.08
N ALA A 187 14.83 6.77 -14.96
CA ALA A 187 15.84 6.14 -15.81
C ALA A 187 15.97 4.65 -15.49
N LEU A 188 16.02 3.81 -16.53
CA LEU A 188 16.24 2.37 -16.37
C LEU A 188 17.63 2.12 -15.76
N ARG A 189 17.66 1.42 -14.62
CA ARG A 189 18.90 1.03 -13.94
C ARG A 189 19.36 -0.36 -14.35
N TRP A 190 18.45 -1.34 -14.29
CA TRP A 190 18.73 -2.72 -14.70
C TRP A 190 17.44 -3.45 -15.07
N THR A 191 17.61 -4.57 -15.76
CA THR A 191 16.53 -5.51 -16.07
C THR A 191 16.92 -6.93 -15.65
N PHE A 192 15.90 -7.76 -15.39
CA PHE A 192 16.05 -9.17 -15.08
C PHE A 192 14.97 -9.98 -15.79
N ASP A 193 15.35 -10.77 -16.80
CA ASP A 193 14.42 -11.74 -17.41
C ASP A 193 14.50 -13.05 -16.61
N PRO A 194 13.41 -13.47 -15.94
CA PRO A 194 13.41 -14.72 -15.18
C PRO A 194 13.40 -15.97 -16.06
N VAL A 195 13.12 -15.84 -17.37
CA VAL A 195 13.07 -16.98 -18.31
C VAL A 195 14.29 -16.95 -19.23
N PRO A 196 15.20 -17.94 -19.13
CA PRO A 196 16.34 -18.06 -20.02
C PRO A 196 15.88 -18.12 -21.48
N ARG A 197 16.39 -17.23 -22.33
CA ARG A 197 15.95 -17.13 -23.74
C ARG A 197 16.78 -17.96 -24.71
N ASN A 198 17.95 -18.41 -24.27
CA ASN A 198 18.83 -19.26 -25.06
C ASN A 198 19.75 -20.06 -24.13
N ALA A 199 20.42 -21.08 -24.69
CA ALA A 199 21.30 -21.98 -23.94
C ALA A 199 22.54 -21.32 -23.32
N ASN A 200 22.92 -20.12 -23.80
CA ASN A 200 24.06 -19.37 -23.27
C ASN A 200 23.69 -18.50 -22.06
N ASP A 201 22.40 -18.39 -21.73
CA ASP A 201 21.95 -17.70 -20.52
C ASP A 201 22.48 -18.45 -19.28
N PRO A 202 23.15 -17.75 -18.33
CA PRO A 202 23.66 -18.37 -17.11
C PRO A 202 22.60 -19.17 -16.33
N GLN A 203 21.34 -18.73 -16.38
CA GLN A 203 20.23 -19.40 -15.70
C GLN A 203 19.70 -20.63 -16.45
N ALA A 204 20.00 -20.80 -17.74
CA ALA A 204 19.57 -21.96 -18.53
C ALA A 204 20.09 -23.29 -17.94
N ARG A 205 21.26 -23.28 -17.29
CA ARG A 205 21.87 -24.46 -16.67
C ARG A 205 21.00 -25.10 -15.59
N ASN A 206 20.16 -24.31 -14.94
CA ASN A 206 19.27 -24.75 -13.86
C ASN A 206 17.90 -25.22 -14.38
N TRP A 207 17.67 -25.15 -15.69
CA TRP A 207 16.43 -25.59 -16.34
C TRP A 207 16.64 -26.97 -16.97
N THR A 208 15.65 -27.85 -16.83
CA THR A 208 15.64 -29.14 -17.53
C THR A 208 15.51 -28.92 -19.04
N GLU A 209 15.95 -29.87 -19.84
CA GLU A 209 15.84 -29.80 -21.31
C GLU A 209 14.38 -29.58 -21.76
N ALA A 210 13.43 -30.26 -21.11
CA ALA A 210 12.00 -30.08 -21.36
C ALA A 210 11.49 -28.65 -21.03
N ALA A 211 12.05 -28.00 -20.01
CA ALA A 211 11.68 -26.64 -19.64
C ALA A 211 12.27 -25.57 -20.58
N ARG A 212 13.32 -25.89 -21.34
CA ARG A 212 13.95 -24.98 -22.32
C ARG A 212 13.27 -25.00 -23.70
N GLN A 213 12.37 -25.95 -23.95
CA GLN A 213 11.71 -26.16 -25.25
C GLN A 213 10.36 -25.42 -25.41
N THR A 214 9.99 -24.58 -24.44
CA THR A 214 8.76 -23.75 -24.47
C THR A 214 9.01 -22.35 -24.99
#